data_AF-A0AAJ5JJS4-F1
#
_entry.id   AF-A0AAJ5JJS4-F1
#
_cell.length_a   1.000
_cell.length_b   1.000
_cell.length_c   1.000
_cell.angle_alpha   90.00
_cell.angle_beta   90.00
_cell.angle_gamma   90.00
#
_symmetry.space_group_name_H-M   'P 1'
#
loop_
_entity.id
_entity.type
_entity.pdbx_description
1 polymer ?
#
loop_
_entity_poly.entity_id
_entity_poly.type
_entity_poly.pdbx_seq_one_letter_code
_entity_poly.pdbx_strand_id
1 'polypeptide(L)'
;MGGRVNICARNQRGHAGCNYSVRIQSARERSRRLNGTAHQTRVRWCWFREIGQEGRPHYHFVLLLNRDAYYTVGRFQSERENLYSRIQSAWASALRISFEDADGLAHVPLNAQYHLSQGDSAEMD
;
A
#
# COMPACT_ATOMS: atom_id res chain seq x y z
N MET A 1 -9.79 -8.46 10.55
CA MET A 1 -8.53 -8.05 11.24
C MET A 1 -7.69 -7.22 10.28
N GLY A 2 -6.96 -6.19 10.73
CA GLY A 2 -6.32 -5.20 9.86
C GLY A 2 -4.83 -5.48 9.66
N GLY A 3 -4.38 -5.78 8.44
CA GLY A 3 -2.97 -5.76 8.07
C GLY A 3 -2.50 -4.33 7.80
N ARG A 4 -1.33 -3.95 8.30
CA ARG A 4 -0.63 -2.70 8.01
C ARG A 4 0.52 -2.98 7.04
N VAL A 5 0.70 -2.08 6.07
CA VAL A 5 1.85 -2.07 5.16
C VAL A 5 2.46 -0.67 5.21
N ASN A 6 3.73 -0.58 5.60
CA ASN A 6 4.49 0.67 5.56
C ASN A 6 5.34 0.75 4.28
N ILE A 7 5.27 1.86 3.57
CA ILE A 7 5.95 2.08 2.30
C ILE A 7 6.60 3.44 2.34
N CYS A 8 7.89 3.47 2.08
CA CYS A 8 8.71 4.67 2.08
C CYS A 8 8.85 5.17 0.63
N ALA A 9 8.78 6.48 0.40
CA ALA A 9 8.86 7.03 -0.93
C ALA A 9 9.54 8.40 -0.97
N ARG A 10 10.17 8.68 -2.12
CA ARG A 10 11.01 9.88 -2.31
C ARG A 10 10.27 11.09 -2.89
N ASN A 11 8.98 11.00 -3.27
CA ASN A 11 8.27 12.13 -3.90
C ASN A 11 6.73 12.17 -3.68
N GLN A 12 6.28 13.26 -3.03
CA GLN A 12 5.00 14.00 -3.00
C GLN A 12 3.60 13.39 -2.72
N ARG A 13 2.86 14.20 -1.92
CA ARG A 13 1.41 14.53 -1.79
C ARG A 13 0.37 13.40 -1.90
N GLY A 14 -0.52 13.32 -0.91
CA GLY A 14 -1.52 12.27 -0.63
C GLY A 14 -2.48 11.77 -1.75
N HIS A 15 -2.35 12.20 -3.01
CA HIS A 15 -3.12 11.67 -4.15
C HIS A 15 -2.90 10.17 -4.40
N ALA A 16 -1.72 9.64 -4.09
CA ALA A 16 -1.43 8.21 -4.23
C ALA A 16 -2.38 7.32 -3.40
N GLY A 17 -2.79 7.78 -2.22
CA GLY A 17 -3.71 7.04 -1.34
C GLY A 17 -5.12 6.91 -1.89
N CYS A 18 -5.64 7.99 -2.48
CA CYS A 18 -6.94 8.00 -3.15
C CYS A 18 -6.94 7.06 -4.37
N ASN A 19 -5.91 7.16 -5.24
CA ASN A 19 -5.81 6.34 -6.44
C ASN A 19 -5.70 4.84 -6.08
N TYR A 20 -4.89 4.52 -5.08
CA TYR A 20 -4.77 3.15 -4.56
C TYR A 20 -6.10 2.60 -4.04
N SER A 21 -6.86 3.41 -3.29
CA SER A 21 -8.17 3.02 -2.77
C SER A 21 -9.15 2.66 -3.89
N VAL A 22 -9.18 3.46 -4.97
CA VAL A 22 -10.01 3.21 -6.15
C VAL A 22 -9.62 1.90 -6.84
N ARG A 23 -8.32 1.65 -7.03
CA ARG A 23 -7.84 0.41 -7.68
C ARG A 23 -8.15 -0.83 -6.86
N ILE A 24 -8.05 -0.75 -5.53
CA ILE A 24 -8.45 -1.85 -4.65
C ILE A 24 -9.96 -2.12 -4.73
N GLN A 25 -10.79 -1.08 -4.80
CA GLN A 25 -12.23 -1.25 -5.00
C GLN A 25 -12.53 -1.92 -6.34
N SER A 26 -11.92 -1.47 -7.44
CA SER A 26 -12.08 -2.05 -8.77
C SER A 26 -11.63 -3.53 -8.83
N ALA A 27 -10.48 -3.85 -8.23
CA ALA A 27 -10.00 -5.23 -8.15
C ALA A 27 -10.95 -6.14 -7.36
N ARG A 28 -11.56 -5.61 -6.28
CA ARG A 28 -12.56 -6.34 -5.50
C ARG A 28 -13.85 -6.58 -6.28
N GLU A 29 -14.32 -5.59 -7.03
CA GLU A 29 -15.50 -5.75 -7.89
C GLU A 29 -15.25 -6.81 -8.97
N ARG A 30 -14.06 -6.80 -9.59
CA ARG A 30 -13.65 -7.84 -10.52
C ARG A 30 -13.64 -9.22 -9.87
N SER A 31 -13.06 -9.36 -8.68
CA SER A 31 -13.05 -10.64 -7.95
C SER A 31 -14.47 -11.10 -7.60
N ARG A 32 -15.36 -10.19 -7.20
CA ARG A 32 -16.76 -10.53 -6.91
C ARG A 32 -17.49 -11.04 -8.16
N ARG A 33 -17.23 -10.43 -9.31
CA ARG A 33 -17.81 -10.87 -10.60
C ARG A 33 -17.31 -12.25 -11.03
N LEU A 34 -16.04 -12.56 -10.78
CA LEU A 34 -15.43 -13.82 -11.20
C LEU A 34 -15.73 -14.99 -10.23
N ASN A 35 -15.69 -14.73 -8.93
CA ASN A 35 -15.73 -15.78 -7.89
C ASN A 35 -17.05 -15.78 -7.08
N GLY A 36 -18.03 -14.96 -7.48
CA GLY A 36 -19.33 -14.81 -6.79
C GLY A 36 -19.27 -14.04 -5.46
N THR A 37 -18.14 -14.09 -4.75
CA THR A 37 -17.95 -13.39 -3.48
C THR A 37 -16.57 -12.72 -3.41
N ALA A 38 -16.46 -11.69 -2.56
CA ALA A 38 -15.20 -11.05 -2.24
C ALA A 38 -15.28 -10.45 -0.83
N HIS A 39 -14.25 -10.66 -0.01
CA HIS A 39 -14.21 -10.15 1.36
C HIS A 39 -14.40 -8.63 1.40
N GLN A 40 -15.15 -8.17 2.41
CA GLN A 40 -15.28 -6.73 2.67
C GLN A 40 -13.92 -6.16 3.10
N THR A 41 -13.43 -5.17 2.36
CA THR A 41 -12.19 -4.46 2.68
C THR A 41 -12.43 -2.97 2.52
N ARG A 42 -12.22 -2.24 3.60
CA ARG A 42 -12.11 -0.78 3.57
C ARG A 42 -10.63 -0.43 3.64
N VAL A 43 -10.11 0.13 2.56
CA VAL A 43 -8.74 0.66 2.54
C VAL A 43 -8.73 1.90 3.42
N ARG A 44 -7.86 1.93 4.42
CA ARG A 44 -7.52 3.15 5.15
C ARG A 44 -6.05 3.45 4.90
N TRP A 45 -5.71 4.71 4.88
CA TRP A 45 -4.34 5.12 4.63
C TRP A 45 -4.01 6.39 5.39
N CYS A 46 -2.74 6.54 5.74
CA CYS A 46 -2.18 7.79 6.23
C CYS A 46 -0.79 7.96 5.63
N TRP A 47 -0.29 9.20 5.67
CA TRP A 47 1.02 9.52 5.16
C TRP A 47 1.71 10.51 6.10
N PHE A 48 3.02 10.46 6.11
CA PHE A 48 3.87 11.31 6.93
C PHE A 48 4.98 11.88 6.07
N ARG A 49 5.38 13.11 6.36
CA ARG A 49 6.57 13.73 5.78
C ARG A 49 7.61 13.85 6.86
N GLU A 50 8.74 13.22 6.64
CA GLU A 50 9.95 13.33 7.42
C GLU A 50 10.96 14.20 6.66
N ILE A 51 11.80 14.96 7.35
CA ILE A 51 12.94 15.65 6.73
C ILE A 51 14.19 14.91 7.23
N GLY A 52 14.89 14.24 6.31
CA GLY A 52 16.09 13.50 6.65
C GLY A 52 17.25 14.42 7.03
N GLN A 53 18.33 13.84 7.56
CA GLN A 53 19.50 14.60 8.01
C GLN A 53 20.14 15.47 6.90
N GLU A 54 20.01 15.09 5.64
CA GLU A 54 20.47 15.87 4.47
C GLU A 54 19.49 16.98 4.04
N GLY A 55 18.45 17.28 4.84
CA GLY A 55 17.42 18.28 4.50
C GLY A 55 16.44 17.82 3.39
N ARG A 56 16.58 16.59 2.90
CA ARG A 56 15.73 16.01 1.85
C ARG A 56 14.44 15.46 2.46
N PRO A 57 13.25 15.83 1.94
CA PRO A 57 12.00 15.29 2.43
C PRO A 57 11.86 13.81 2.04
N HIS A 58 11.47 12.99 3.00
CA HIS A 58 11.15 11.59 2.87
C HIS A 58 9.68 11.37 3.25
N TYR A 59 8.93 10.60 2.46
CA TYR A 59 7.51 10.39 2.70
C TYR A 59 7.26 8.94 3.11
N HIS A 60 6.60 8.75 4.25
CA HIS A 60 6.10 7.43 4.66
C HIS A 60 4.63 7.34 4.32
N PHE A 61 4.22 6.18 3.82
CA PHE A 61 2.87 5.89 3.42
C PHE A 61 2.43 4.58 4.06
N VAL A 62 1.38 4.63 4.87
CA VAL A 62 0.88 3.46 5.59
C VAL A 62 -0.49 3.10 5.03
N LEU A 63 -0.63 1.84 4.63
CA LEU A 63 -1.88 1.24 4.19
C LEU A 63 -2.40 0.30 5.26
N LEU A 64 -3.68 0.42 5.60
CA LEU A 64 -4.40 -0.52 6.44
C LEU A 64 -5.42 -1.27 5.57
N LEU A 65 -5.27 -2.57 5.51
CA LEU A 65 -6.02 -3.49 4.66
C LEU A 65 -6.66 -4.59 5.51
N ASN A 66 -7.71 -5.22 5.00
CA ASN A 66 -8.24 -6.42 5.65
C ASN A 66 -7.33 -7.61 5.34
N ARG A 67 -6.79 -8.26 6.37
CA ARG A 67 -5.93 -9.46 6.23
C ARG A 67 -6.65 -10.60 5.50
N ASP A 68 -7.96 -10.74 5.71
CA ASP A 68 -8.76 -11.81 5.11
C ASP A 68 -8.90 -11.63 3.59
N ALA A 69 -8.70 -10.40 3.09
CA ALA A 69 -8.73 -10.09 1.66
C ALA A 69 -7.32 -9.93 1.05
N TYR A 70 -6.34 -9.54 1.85
CA TYR A 70 -4.96 -9.27 1.44
C TYR A 70 -4.00 -9.92 2.44
N TYR A 71 -3.68 -11.18 2.21
CA TYR A 71 -2.88 -12.00 3.13
C TYR A 71 -1.40 -11.60 3.17
N THR A 72 -0.84 -11.09 2.06
CA THR A 72 0.55 -10.59 1.99
C THR A 72 0.66 -9.43 1.00
N VAL A 73 1.72 -8.62 1.14
CA VAL A 73 2.09 -7.57 0.17
C VAL A 73 2.53 -8.15 -1.19
N GLY A 74 2.96 -9.42 -1.22
CA GLY A 74 3.66 -10.00 -2.36
C GLY A 74 5.13 -9.56 -2.44
N ARG A 75 5.83 -9.99 -3.48
CA ARG A 75 7.27 -9.68 -3.72
C ARG A 75 7.44 -8.64 -4.83
N PHE A 76 8.50 -7.84 -4.69
CA PHE A 76 9.08 -7.04 -5.77
C PHE A 76 9.35 -7.92 -7.00
N GLN A 77 9.03 -7.44 -8.21
CA GLN A 77 9.25 -8.14 -9.50
C GLN A 77 8.54 -9.50 -9.69
N SER A 78 7.41 -9.73 -9.02
CA SER A 78 6.57 -10.90 -9.33
C SER A 78 5.87 -10.74 -10.69
N GLU A 79 5.99 -11.74 -11.56
CA GLU A 79 5.22 -11.82 -12.83
C GLU A 79 3.70 -11.83 -12.60
N ARG A 80 3.26 -12.28 -11.41
CA ARG A 80 1.86 -12.25 -10.99
C ARG A 80 1.52 -10.93 -10.30
N GLU A 81 0.42 -10.31 -10.69
CA GLU A 81 -0.13 -9.10 -10.07
C GLU A 81 -0.27 -9.29 -8.55
N ASN A 82 0.34 -8.40 -7.77
CA ASN A 82 0.34 -8.48 -6.31
C ASN A 82 0.10 -7.10 -5.70
N LEU A 83 0.10 -7.00 -4.36
CA LEU A 83 -0.19 -5.73 -3.70
C LEU A 83 0.84 -4.66 -4.08
N TYR A 84 2.11 -5.04 -4.16
CA TYR A 84 3.20 -4.15 -4.55
C TYR A 84 2.99 -3.57 -5.96
N SER A 85 2.71 -4.40 -6.97
CA SER A 85 2.48 -3.89 -8.33
C SER A 85 1.23 -2.99 -8.42
N ARG A 86 0.20 -3.25 -7.58
CA ARG A 86 -0.96 -2.35 -7.45
C ARG A 86 -0.59 -1.01 -6.81
N ILE A 87 0.28 -1.01 -5.81
CA ILE A 87 0.79 0.21 -5.16
C ILE A 87 1.64 1.01 -6.15
N GLN A 88 2.61 0.37 -6.81
CA GLN A 88 3.47 1.01 -7.81
C GLN A 88 2.65 1.58 -8.97
N SER A 89 1.64 0.85 -9.46
CA SER A 89 0.71 1.36 -10.48
C SER A 89 -0.09 2.58 -10.01
N ALA A 90 -0.57 2.58 -8.76
CA ALA A 90 -1.27 3.73 -8.19
C ALA A 90 -0.33 4.93 -8.04
N TRP A 91 0.93 4.66 -7.70
CA TRP A 91 1.98 5.66 -7.57
C TRP A 91 2.35 6.29 -8.91
N ALA A 92 2.61 5.47 -9.93
CA ALA A 92 2.87 5.88 -11.30
C ALA A 92 1.73 6.77 -11.83
N SER A 93 0.48 6.32 -11.63
CA SER A 93 -0.71 7.07 -12.03
C SER A 93 -0.86 8.40 -11.27
N ALA A 94 -0.56 8.45 -9.98
CA ALA A 94 -0.60 9.68 -9.19
C ALA A 94 0.48 10.69 -9.63
N LEU A 95 1.66 10.19 -10.04
CA LEU A 95 2.76 11.00 -10.54
C LEU A 95 2.67 11.30 -12.05
N ARG A 96 1.72 10.68 -12.77
CA ARG A 96 1.61 10.72 -14.24
C ARG A 96 2.90 10.30 -14.97
N ILE A 97 3.56 9.29 -14.42
CA ILE A 97 4.75 8.65 -15.01
C ILE A 97 4.42 7.23 -15.45
N SER A 98 5.31 6.60 -16.23
CA SER A 98 5.13 5.20 -16.61
C SER A 98 5.30 4.26 -15.41
N PHE A 99 4.84 3.01 -15.54
CA PHE A 99 4.98 2.02 -14.48
C PHE A 99 6.47 1.68 -14.26
N GLU A 100 7.24 1.66 -15.35
CA GLU A 100 8.67 1.45 -15.39
C GLU A 100 9.43 2.59 -14.70
N ASP A 101 9.04 3.85 -14.95
CA ASP A 101 9.65 5.02 -14.29
C ASP A 101 9.31 5.10 -12.80
N ALA A 102 8.25 4.42 -12.36
CA ALA A 102 7.90 4.31 -10.95
C ALA A 102 8.73 3.27 -10.19
N ASP A 103 9.55 2.48 -10.90
CA ASP A 103 10.39 1.48 -10.27
C ASP A 103 11.44 2.12 -9.34
N GLY A 104 11.63 1.54 -8.16
CA GLY A 104 12.54 2.07 -7.13
C GLY A 104 12.12 3.38 -6.45
N LEU A 105 11.02 4.04 -6.88
CA LEU A 105 10.51 5.25 -6.21
C LEU A 105 9.77 4.95 -4.91
N ALA A 106 9.15 3.77 -4.83
CA ALA A 106 8.52 3.23 -3.64
C ALA A 106 9.41 2.12 -3.07
N HIS A 107 9.97 2.35 -1.89
CA HIS A 107 10.76 1.39 -1.15
C HIS A 107 9.89 0.73 -0.07
N VAL A 108 9.80 -0.59 -0.09
CA VAL A 108 9.18 -1.35 0.99
C VAL A 108 10.30 -1.78 1.95
N PRO A 109 10.36 -1.21 3.17
CA PRO A 109 11.41 -1.56 4.12
C PRO A 109 11.32 -3.03 4.55
N LEU A 110 12.44 -3.55 5.06
CA LEU A 110 12.45 -4.84 5.73
C LEU A 110 11.44 -4.79 6.89
N ASN A 111 10.63 -5.84 7.05
CA ASN A 111 9.54 -5.91 8.03
C ASN A 111 8.45 -4.83 7.88
N ALA A 112 8.13 -4.43 6.65
CA ALA A 112 7.06 -3.47 6.36
C ALA A 112 5.63 -3.95 6.71
N GLN A 113 5.44 -5.22 7.08
CA GLN A 113 4.13 -5.84 7.28
C GLN A 113 3.87 -6.08 8.78
N TYR A 114 2.73 -5.58 9.26
CA TYR A 114 2.31 -5.74 10.65
C TYR A 114 0.87 -6.21 10.70
N HIS A 115 0.53 -7.08 11.66
CA HIS A 115 -0.83 -7.53 11.89
C HIS A 115 -1.41 -6.84 13.12
N LEU A 116 -2.61 -6.29 12.99
CA LEU A 116 -3.35 -5.74 14.12
C LEU A 116 -4.61 -6.56 14.35
N SER A 117 -4.77 -7.02 15.57
CA SER A 117 -6.04 -7.54 16.06
C SER A 117 -6.73 -6.50 16.95
N GLN A 118 -8.06 -6.54 16.99
CA GLN A 118 -8.81 -5.70 17.90
C GLN A 118 -8.65 -6.29 19.30
N GLY A 119 -7.99 -5.56 20.21
CA GLY A 119 -7.68 -6.03 21.56
C GLY A 119 -6.19 -6.19 21.85
N ASP A 120 -5.31 -5.97 20.87
CA ASP A 120 -3.87 -5.85 21.14
C ASP A 120 -3.60 -4.55 21.92
N SER A 121 -3.50 -4.67 23.25
CA SER A 121 -2.84 -3.67 24.08
C SER A 121 -1.34 -3.74 23.78
N ALA A 122 -0.85 -2.86 22.91
CA ALA A 122 0.58 -2.76 22.68
C ALA A 122 1.25 -2.22 23.95
N GLU A 123 2.00 -3.07 24.66
CA GLU A 123 3.19 -2.60 25.37
C GLU A 123 4.10 -1.99 24.30
N MET A 124 4.27 -0.68 24.37
CA MET A 124 5.26 0.08 23.62
C MET A 124 6.52 0.10 24.49
N ASP A 125 7.47 -0.78 24.21
CA ASP A 125 8.87 -0.62 24.61
C ASP A 125 9.66 0.12 23.53
#